data_AF-A0A1G0WGR9-F1
#
_entry.id   AF-A0A1G0WGR9-F1
#
_cell.length_a   1.000
_cell.length_b   1.000
_cell.length_c   1.000
_cell.angle_alpha   90.00
_cell.angle_beta   90.00
_cell.angle_gamma   90.00
#
_symmetry.space_group_name_H-M   'P 1'
#
loop_
_entity.id
_entity.type
_entity.pdbx_description
1 polymer ?
#
loop_
_entity_poly.entity_id
_entity_poly.type
_entity_poly.pdbx_seq_one_letter_code
_entity_poly.pdbx_strand_id
1 'polypeptide(L)'
;MIEADENAFEKFKKLRPDLVFNVAECANGISREAQIPAMLDMLQIPYTGSDPLTLATCLDKARTKEVLSYYKVATAKFLLVEDISDLQNFDLRFPVIVKPVAEGSGKGIFNSSILHGLDTLKEYLTANLQTYNQPFLVEEFLPGREFTVAIIGNGEDTEVLPIVEINLSELPKELAPIYSYEAKWIVDTRDKPLNIFSCPAQIDVTLQEKIKDISR
;
A
#
# COMPACT_ATOMS: atom_id res chain seq x y z
N MET A 1 -3.13 -26.09 -7.52
CA MET A 1 -3.44 -24.66 -7.42
C MET A 1 -4.91 -24.55 -7.04
N ILE A 2 -5.24 -23.82 -5.98
CA ILE A 2 -6.62 -23.54 -5.55
C ILE A 2 -6.87 -22.07 -5.85
N GLU A 3 -7.92 -21.79 -6.60
CA GLU A 3 -8.36 -20.42 -6.89
C GLU A 3 -9.02 -19.79 -5.65
N ALA A 4 -8.77 -18.51 -5.42
CA ALA A 4 -9.34 -17.74 -4.32
C ALA A 4 -10.78 -17.30 -4.63
N ASP A 5 -11.68 -18.29 -4.73
CA ASP A 5 -13.09 -18.14 -5.05
C ASP A 5 -13.99 -18.59 -3.89
N GLU A 6 -15.31 -18.48 -4.08
CA GLU A 6 -16.32 -18.92 -3.10
C GLU A 6 -16.23 -20.43 -2.76
N ASN A 7 -15.58 -21.22 -3.62
CA ASN A 7 -15.41 -22.66 -3.43
C ASN A 7 -14.11 -23.02 -2.70
N ALA A 8 -13.25 -22.04 -2.40
CA ALA A 8 -11.93 -22.25 -1.82
C ALA A 8 -12.01 -23.03 -0.50
N PHE A 9 -12.95 -22.68 0.37
CA PHE A 9 -13.13 -23.34 1.68
C PHE A 9 -13.36 -24.85 1.54
N GLU A 10 -14.30 -25.27 0.69
CA GLU A 10 -14.59 -26.70 0.49
C GLU A 10 -13.43 -27.43 -0.20
N LYS A 11 -12.71 -26.75 -1.12
CA LYS A 11 -11.49 -27.30 -1.74
C LYS A 11 -10.40 -27.54 -0.68
N PHE A 12 -10.14 -26.59 0.22
CA PHE A 12 -9.16 -26.75 1.31
C PHE A 12 -9.56 -27.85 2.29
N LYS A 13 -10.83 -27.87 2.71
CA LYS A 13 -11.38 -28.87 3.62
C LYS A 13 -11.27 -30.30 3.07
N LYS A 14 -11.46 -30.48 1.75
CA LYS A 14 -11.33 -31.78 1.09
C LYS A 14 -9.88 -32.18 0.85
N LEU A 15 -9.04 -31.26 0.39
CA LEU A 15 -7.66 -31.55 0.02
C LEU A 15 -6.74 -31.72 1.24
N ARG A 16 -6.97 -30.91 2.29
CA ARG A 16 -6.15 -30.84 3.52
C ARG A 16 -4.64 -30.80 3.25
N PRO A 17 -4.15 -29.78 2.53
CA PRO A 17 -2.71 -29.63 2.29
C PRO A 17 -1.93 -29.45 3.59
N ASP A 18 -0.67 -29.87 3.60
CA ASP A 18 0.25 -29.66 4.73
C ASP A 18 0.67 -28.19 4.89
N LEU A 19 0.71 -27.45 3.78
CA LEU A 19 1.05 -26.03 3.72
C LEU A 19 0.40 -25.39 2.49
N VAL A 20 -0.04 -24.14 2.63
CA VAL A 20 -0.49 -23.31 1.51
C VAL A 20 0.49 -22.16 1.27
N PHE A 21 1.07 -22.12 0.08
CA PHE A 21 1.81 -20.93 -0.38
C PHE A 21 0.78 -19.89 -0.87
N ASN A 22 0.47 -18.90 -0.04
CA ASN A 22 -0.58 -17.93 -0.32
C ASN A 22 -0.05 -16.77 -1.19
N VAL A 23 -0.73 -16.52 -2.31
CA VAL A 23 -0.52 -15.38 -3.23
C VAL A 23 -1.86 -14.73 -3.62
N ALA A 24 -2.91 -14.96 -2.83
CA ALA A 24 -4.25 -14.49 -3.15
C ALA A 24 -4.45 -13.02 -2.76
N GLU A 25 -4.87 -12.19 -3.72
CA GLU A 25 -5.32 -10.82 -3.45
C GLU A 25 -6.83 -10.73 -3.21
N CYS A 26 -7.59 -11.69 -3.74
CA CYS A 26 -9.05 -11.68 -3.83
C CYS A 26 -9.62 -10.44 -4.55
N ALA A 27 -10.92 -10.43 -4.85
CA ALA A 27 -11.53 -9.36 -5.66
C ALA A 27 -12.41 -8.39 -4.86
N ASN A 28 -13.05 -8.85 -3.77
CA ASN A 28 -14.17 -8.15 -3.16
C ASN A 28 -13.94 -7.88 -1.67
N GLY A 29 -14.34 -6.69 -1.21
CA GLY A 29 -14.30 -6.29 0.20
C GLY A 29 -13.03 -5.55 0.61
N ILE A 30 -13.15 -4.74 1.68
CA ILE A 30 -12.06 -3.88 2.17
C ILE A 30 -10.89 -4.67 2.76
N SER A 31 -11.13 -5.90 3.23
CA SER A 31 -10.15 -6.82 3.80
C SER A 31 -9.96 -8.06 2.92
N ARG A 32 -10.07 -7.92 1.60
CA ARG A 32 -10.08 -9.02 0.63
C ARG A 32 -8.88 -9.97 0.77
N GLU A 33 -7.69 -9.44 1.04
CA GLU A 33 -6.45 -10.22 1.17
C GLU A 33 -6.46 -11.14 2.40
N ALA A 34 -7.28 -10.82 3.40
CA ALA A 34 -7.43 -11.62 4.63
C ALA A 34 -8.37 -12.84 4.46
N GLN A 35 -9.16 -12.91 3.38
CA GLN A 35 -10.21 -13.93 3.22
C GLN A 35 -9.66 -15.35 3.18
N ILE A 36 -8.61 -15.60 2.38
CA ILE A 36 -8.01 -16.94 2.26
C ILE A 36 -7.28 -17.33 3.55
N PRO A 37 -6.39 -16.49 4.13
CA PRO A 37 -5.81 -16.76 5.44
C PRO A 37 -6.83 -17.04 6.54
N ALA A 38 -7.95 -16.32 6.59
CA ALA A 38 -8.99 -16.57 7.60
C ALA A 38 -9.65 -17.94 7.45
N MET A 39 -9.87 -18.41 6.22
CA MET A 39 -10.35 -19.77 5.97
C MET A 39 -9.33 -20.82 6.40
N LEU A 40 -8.05 -20.57 6.14
CA LEU A 40 -6.95 -21.48 6.50
C LEU A 40 -6.74 -21.55 8.02
N ASP A 41 -6.83 -20.43 8.72
CA ASP A 41 -6.85 -20.37 10.19
C ASP A 41 -7.99 -21.22 10.76
N MET A 42 -9.21 -21.07 10.22
CA MET A 42 -10.37 -21.85 10.65
C MET A 42 -10.18 -23.36 10.43
N LEU A 43 -9.55 -23.74 9.33
CA LEU A 43 -9.26 -25.14 8.98
C LEU A 43 -7.99 -25.66 9.66
N GLN A 44 -7.26 -24.82 10.39
CA GLN A 44 -5.96 -25.12 11.00
C GLN A 44 -4.94 -25.64 9.98
N ILE A 45 -4.92 -25.02 8.80
CA ILE A 45 -3.98 -25.34 7.72
C ILE A 45 -2.87 -24.28 7.73
N PRO A 46 -1.59 -24.65 7.87
CA PRO A 46 -0.48 -23.70 7.80
C PRO A 46 -0.40 -22.99 6.44
N TYR A 47 0.04 -21.73 6.43
CA TYR A 47 0.27 -20.96 5.20
C TYR A 47 1.45 -19.99 5.30
N THR A 48 1.90 -19.52 4.14
CA THR A 48 2.93 -18.48 4.03
C THR A 48 2.33 -17.07 4.08
N GLY A 49 3.12 -16.10 4.56
CA GLY A 49 2.71 -14.70 4.62
C GLY A 49 2.05 -14.34 5.96
N SER A 50 1.44 -13.15 6.00
CA SER A 50 0.86 -12.58 7.21
C SER A 50 -0.52 -13.15 7.55
N ASP A 51 -0.89 -13.08 8.82
CA ASP A 51 -2.21 -13.46 9.33
C ASP A 51 -3.34 -12.52 8.82
N PRO A 52 -4.63 -12.89 9.00
CA PRO A 52 -5.76 -12.11 8.51
C PRO A 52 -5.85 -10.70 9.10
N LEU A 53 -5.52 -10.51 10.38
CA LEU A 53 -5.60 -9.21 11.03
C LEU A 53 -4.53 -8.29 10.47
N THR A 54 -3.31 -8.79 10.31
CA THR A 54 -2.20 -8.06 9.72
C THR A 54 -2.52 -7.67 8.28
N LEU A 55 -3.02 -8.59 7.44
CA LEU A 55 -3.38 -8.28 6.06
C LEU A 55 -4.54 -7.29 5.96
N ALA A 56 -5.59 -7.44 6.77
CA ALA A 56 -6.71 -6.49 6.81
C ALA A 56 -6.24 -5.09 7.23
N THR A 57 -5.36 -5.01 8.23
CA THR A 57 -4.80 -3.74 8.72
C THR A 57 -3.92 -3.09 7.67
N CYS A 58 -2.98 -3.83 7.08
CA CYS A 58 -2.02 -3.32 6.09
C CYS A 58 -2.68 -2.90 4.78
N LEU A 59 -3.80 -3.52 4.41
CA LEU A 59 -4.56 -3.14 3.23
C LEU A 59 -5.29 -1.80 3.42
N ASP A 60 -5.84 -1.56 4.61
CA ASP A 60 -6.45 -0.28 4.96
C ASP A 60 -5.37 0.73 5.39
N LYS A 61 -5.08 1.68 4.50
CA LYS A 61 -4.04 2.69 4.74
C LYS A 61 -4.30 3.56 5.96
N ALA A 62 -5.57 3.84 6.27
CA ALA A 62 -5.91 4.64 7.45
C ALA A 62 -5.65 3.84 8.73
N ARG A 63 -6.10 2.57 8.80
CA ARG A 63 -5.83 1.71 9.96
C ARG A 63 -4.33 1.46 10.15
N THR A 64 -3.60 1.22 9.06
CA THR A 64 -2.14 1.11 9.09
C THR A 64 -1.51 2.34 9.75
N LYS A 65 -1.90 3.55 9.31
CA LYS A 65 -1.35 4.79 9.88
C LYS A 65 -1.72 5.02 11.33
N GLU A 66 -2.93 4.65 11.75
CA GLU A 66 -3.34 4.71 13.15
C GLU A 66 -2.44 3.83 14.03
N VAL A 67 -2.18 2.59 13.59
CA VAL A 67 -1.27 1.65 14.28
C VAL A 67 0.16 2.19 14.31
N LEU A 68 0.69 2.64 13.17
CA LEU A 68 2.03 3.23 13.09
C LEU A 68 2.17 4.46 14.01
N SER A 69 1.14 5.31 14.06
CA SER A 69 1.12 6.50 14.91
C SER A 69 1.10 6.14 16.39
N TYR A 70 0.36 5.11 16.79
CA TYR A 70 0.37 4.58 18.15
C TYR A 70 1.79 4.15 18.59
N TYR A 71 2.53 3.49 17.69
CA TYR A 71 3.92 3.12 17.89
C TYR A 71 4.94 4.23 17.62
N LYS A 72 4.48 5.47 17.36
CA LYS A 72 5.31 6.65 17.09
C LYS A 72 6.21 6.52 15.86
N VAL A 73 5.84 5.67 14.91
CA VAL A 73 6.45 5.65 13.58
C VAL A 73 5.95 6.87 12.82
N ALA A 74 6.88 7.67 12.28
CA ALA A 74 6.54 8.89 11.59
C ALA A 74 5.74 8.60 10.31
N THR A 75 4.59 9.25 10.17
CA THR A 75 3.76 9.20 8.95
C THR A 75 3.32 10.60 8.56
N ALA A 76 3.01 10.81 7.28
CA ALA A 76 2.43 12.07 6.82
C ALA A 76 1.09 12.34 7.51
N LYS A 77 0.87 13.58 7.97
CA LYS A 77 -0.42 14.00 8.52
C LYS A 77 -1.52 13.73 7.49
N PHE A 78 -2.63 13.18 7.95
CA PHE A 78 -3.68 12.70 7.07
C PHE A 78 -5.07 13.00 7.61
N LEU A 79 -6.04 12.94 6.71
CA LEU A 79 -7.47 13.01 6.97
C LEU A 79 -8.14 11.88 6.18
N LEU A 80 -9.00 11.11 6.85
CA LEU A 80 -9.90 10.18 6.19
C LEU A 80 -11.17 10.92 5.77
N VAL A 81 -11.56 10.77 4.51
CA VAL A 81 -12.73 11.43 3.93
C VAL A 81 -13.68 10.35 3.42
N GLU A 82 -14.81 10.20 4.09
CA GLU A 82 -15.93 9.35 3.68
C GLU A 82 -16.97 10.17 2.93
N ASP A 83 -17.16 11.43 3.32
CA ASP A 83 -18.04 12.40 2.70
C ASP A 83 -17.36 13.77 2.56
N ILE A 84 -17.82 14.58 1.61
CA ILE A 84 -17.28 15.93 1.39
C ILE A 84 -17.38 16.81 2.65
N SER A 85 -18.35 16.58 3.52
CA SER A 85 -18.48 17.29 4.81
C SER A 85 -17.31 17.06 5.77
N ASP A 86 -16.54 15.98 5.63
CA ASP A 86 -15.33 15.73 6.45
C ASP A 86 -14.24 16.79 6.22
N LEU A 87 -14.28 17.47 5.07
CA LEU A 87 -13.38 18.59 4.76
C LEU A 87 -13.66 19.85 5.58
N GLN A 88 -14.72 19.90 6.39
CA GLN A 88 -15.01 21.05 7.25
C GLN A 88 -13.88 21.31 8.27
N ASN A 89 -13.19 20.24 8.70
CA ASN A 89 -12.07 20.29 9.66
C ASN A 89 -10.71 20.14 8.96
N PHE A 90 -10.61 20.54 7.70
CA PHE A 90 -9.39 20.37 6.92
C PHE A 90 -8.22 21.19 7.50
N ASP A 91 -7.19 20.48 7.96
CA ASP A 91 -6.00 21.06 8.59
C ASP A 91 -4.72 20.38 8.03
N LEU A 92 -4.63 20.25 6.70
CA LEU A 92 -3.46 19.73 6.00
C LEU A 92 -2.83 20.83 5.15
N ARG A 93 -1.51 20.77 4.96
CA ARG A 93 -0.79 21.67 4.06
C ARG A 93 -0.78 21.11 2.64
N PHE A 94 -1.02 21.98 1.67
CA PHE A 94 -0.90 21.66 0.25
C PHE A 94 0.58 21.69 -0.21
N PRO A 95 0.95 20.90 -1.24
CA PRO A 95 0.09 19.94 -1.92
C PRO A 95 -0.28 18.73 -1.06
N VAL A 96 -1.44 18.14 -1.34
CA VAL A 96 -1.89 16.88 -0.73
C VAL A 96 -1.94 15.79 -1.78
N ILE A 97 -1.76 14.54 -1.36
CA ILE A 97 -2.00 13.37 -2.20
C ILE A 97 -3.26 12.63 -1.74
N VAL A 98 -4.12 12.25 -2.68
CA VAL A 98 -5.36 11.52 -2.42
C VAL A 98 -5.28 10.08 -2.92
N LYS A 99 -5.75 9.14 -2.10
CA LYS A 99 -5.64 7.70 -2.36
C LYS A 99 -6.91 6.98 -1.89
N PRO A 100 -7.49 6.04 -2.65
CA PRO A 100 -8.51 5.14 -2.09
C PRO A 100 -7.93 4.35 -0.91
N VAL A 101 -8.72 4.18 0.16
CA VAL A 101 -8.20 3.66 1.43
C VAL A 101 -7.67 2.22 1.31
N ALA A 102 -8.34 1.35 0.56
CA ALA A 102 -8.07 -0.09 0.52
C ALA A 102 -7.64 -0.61 -0.86
N GLU A 103 -7.20 0.25 -1.77
CA GLU A 103 -6.66 -0.16 -3.07
C GLU A 103 -5.14 -0.41 -3.05
N GLY A 104 -4.67 -1.33 -3.88
CA GLY A 104 -3.25 -1.68 -4.05
C GLY A 104 -2.71 -1.34 -5.44
N SER A 105 -1.41 -1.60 -5.67
CA SER A 105 -0.78 -1.60 -7.01
C SER A 105 -0.90 -0.29 -7.81
N GLY A 106 -1.05 0.85 -7.13
CA GLY A 106 -1.24 2.17 -7.76
C GLY A 106 -2.64 2.39 -8.34
N LYS A 107 -3.60 1.50 -8.10
CA LYS A 107 -5.00 1.71 -8.48
C LYS A 107 -5.54 2.95 -7.75
N GLY A 108 -6.07 3.90 -8.52
CA GLY A 108 -6.57 5.17 -8.01
C GLY A 108 -5.50 6.18 -7.60
N ILE A 109 -4.22 5.90 -7.88
CA ILE A 109 -3.13 6.88 -7.71
C ILE A 109 -2.60 7.24 -9.09
N PHE A 110 -3.08 8.37 -9.60
CA PHE A 110 -2.70 8.94 -10.87
C PHE A 110 -1.80 10.15 -10.65
N ASN A 111 -1.21 10.71 -11.71
CA ASN A 111 -0.52 12.00 -11.60
C ASN A 111 -1.44 13.11 -11.07
N SER A 112 -2.74 13.02 -11.38
CA SER A 112 -3.78 13.93 -10.88
C SER A 112 -4.16 13.74 -9.42
N SER A 113 -3.61 12.72 -8.74
CA SER A 113 -3.85 12.49 -7.32
C SER A 113 -3.08 13.46 -6.42
N ILE A 114 -2.21 14.31 -6.96
CA ILE A 114 -1.58 15.42 -6.22
C ILE A 114 -2.38 16.69 -6.48
N LEU A 115 -2.95 17.25 -5.41
CA LEU A 115 -3.84 18.40 -5.46
C LEU A 115 -3.23 19.57 -4.71
N HIS A 116 -3.43 20.77 -5.24
CA HIS A 116 -2.75 21.99 -4.78
C HIS A 116 -3.68 22.98 -4.08
N GLY A 117 -4.98 22.71 -4.01
CA GLY A 117 -5.93 23.56 -3.32
C GLY A 117 -7.23 22.84 -2.93
N LEU A 118 -7.98 23.48 -2.02
CA LEU A 118 -9.19 22.89 -1.44
C LEU A 118 -10.29 22.69 -2.47
N ASP A 119 -10.43 23.60 -3.43
CA ASP A 119 -11.44 23.49 -4.49
C ASP A 119 -11.15 22.29 -5.41
N THR A 120 -9.88 22.15 -5.85
CA THR A 120 -9.46 20.98 -6.65
C THR A 120 -9.60 19.67 -5.89
N LEU A 121 -9.40 19.69 -4.56
CA LEU A 121 -9.61 18.54 -3.68
C LEU A 121 -11.09 18.14 -3.61
N LYS A 122 -11.99 19.11 -3.40
CA LYS A 122 -13.44 18.88 -3.37
C LYS A 122 -13.95 18.34 -4.69
N GLU A 123 -13.52 18.92 -5.81
CA GLU A 123 -13.90 18.46 -7.15
C GLU A 123 -13.46 17.00 -7.38
N TYR A 124 -12.20 16.68 -7.06
CA TYR A 124 -11.67 15.32 -7.20
C TYR A 124 -12.48 14.32 -6.36
N LEU A 125 -12.69 14.61 -5.06
CA LEU A 125 -13.40 13.70 -4.17
C LEU A 125 -14.87 13.51 -4.58
N THR A 126 -15.54 14.59 -4.99
CA THR A 126 -16.93 14.52 -5.46
C THR A 126 -17.07 13.61 -6.67
N ALA A 127 -16.09 13.65 -7.59
CA ALA A 127 -16.10 12.81 -8.79
C ALA A 127 -15.78 11.34 -8.50
N ASN A 128 -15.01 11.03 -7.45
CA ASN A 128 -14.42 9.70 -7.26
C ASN A 128 -15.01 8.90 -6.08
N LEU A 129 -15.55 9.53 -5.03
CA LEU A 129 -16.07 8.82 -3.85
C LEU A 129 -17.11 7.76 -4.24
N GLN A 130 -18.06 8.11 -5.11
CA GLN A 130 -19.08 7.17 -5.58
C GLN A 130 -18.51 6.09 -6.50
N THR A 131 -17.52 6.42 -7.34
CA THR A 131 -16.91 5.47 -8.28
C THR A 131 -16.15 4.36 -7.56
N TYR A 132 -15.39 4.71 -6.51
CA TYR A 132 -14.61 3.73 -5.76
C TYR A 132 -15.41 3.07 -4.63
N ASN A 133 -16.56 3.63 -4.25
CA ASN A 133 -17.44 3.16 -3.18
C ASN A 133 -16.67 2.80 -1.89
N GLN A 134 -15.70 3.64 -1.55
CA GLN A 134 -14.85 3.50 -0.37
C GLN A 134 -14.29 4.89 0.03
N PRO A 135 -13.87 5.06 1.28
CA PRO A 135 -13.25 6.30 1.74
C PRO A 135 -11.95 6.62 1.00
N PHE A 136 -11.60 7.91 0.98
CA PHE A 136 -10.31 8.40 0.50
C PHE A 136 -9.44 8.87 1.66
N LEU A 137 -8.17 8.50 1.59
CA LEU A 137 -7.12 9.00 2.45
C LEU A 137 -6.48 10.23 1.79
N VAL A 138 -6.56 11.37 2.45
CA VAL A 138 -5.93 12.62 2.03
C VAL A 138 -4.71 12.86 2.92
N GLU A 139 -3.53 13.03 2.33
CA GLU A 139 -2.27 13.15 3.09
C GLU A 139 -1.48 14.38 2.65
N GLU A 140 -0.77 15.03 3.57
CA GLU A 140 0.26 16.00 3.17
C GLU A 140 1.27 15.31 2.24
N PHE A 141 1.49 15.87 1.05
CA PHE A 141 2.43 15.31 0.09
C PHE A 141 3.85 15.52 0.61
N LEU A 142 4.60 14.42 0.76
CA LEU A 142 6.00 14.45 1.16
C LEU A 142 6.88 14.31 -0.08
N PRO A 143 7.54 15.39 -0.54
CA PRO A 143 8.53 15.27 -1.60
C PRO A 143 9.79 14.60 -1.05
N GLY A 144 10.52 13.90 -1.90
CA GLY A 144 11.83 13.36 -1.55
C GLY A 144 12.11 11.99 -2.16
N ARG A 145 12.97 11.25 -1.48
CA ARG A 145 13.44 9.93 -1.89
C ARG A 145 12.49 8.86 -1.35
N GLU A 146 12.19 7.85 -2.14
CA GLU A 146 11.36 6.72 -1.73
C GLU A 146 12.22 5.46 -1.57
N PHE A 147 11.99 4.74 -0.47
CA PHE A 147 12.70 3.50 -0.15
C PHE A 147 11.70 2.38 0.14
N THR A 148 12.00 1.19 -0.35
CA THR A 148 11.25 -0.04 -0.11
C THR A 148 12.16 -1.05 0.56
N VAL A 149 11.66 -1.68 1.62
CA VAL A 149 12.40 -2.66 2.41
C VAL A 149 11.62 -3.95 2.43
N ALA A 150 12.23 -5.04 1.99
CA ALA A 150 11.66 -6.37 2.14
C ALA A 150 12.08 -6.97 3.49
N ILE A 151 11.13 -7.60 4.17
CA ILE A 151 11.33 -8.24 5.48
C ILE A 151 10.92 -9.70 5.34
N ILE A 152 11.71 -10.62 5.89
CA ILE A 152 11.43 -12.06 5.88
C ILE A 152 11.72 -12.68 7.25
N GLY A 153 10.91 -13.65 7.67
CA GLY A 153 11.05 -14.31 8.96
C GLY A 153 9.89 -14.01 9.90
N ASN A 154 9.94 -14.59 11.10
CA ASN A 154 8.92 -14.44 12.13
C ASN A 154 9.60 -14.10 13.46
N GLY A 155 9.06 -13.12 14.20
CA GLY A 155 9.54 -12.79 15.54
C GLY A 155 11.03 -12.44 15.55
N GLU A 156 11.81 -13.12 16.39
CA GLU A 156 13.25 -12.87 16.55
C GLU A 156 14.08 -13.27 15.32
N ASP A 157 13.56 -14.16 14.46
CA ASP A 157 14.23 -14.62 13.23
C ASP A 157 13.99 -13.67 12.04
N THR A 158 13.47 -12.46 12.29
CA THR A 158 13.16 -11.48 11.26
C THR A 158 14.43 -10.84 10.69
N GLU A 159 14.58 -10.91 9.38
CA GLU A 159 15.67 -10.32 8.60
C GLU A 159 15.17 -9.17 7.72
N VAL A 160 15.88 -8.05 7.78
CA VAL A 160 15.71 -6.91 6.88
C VAL A 160 16.63 -7.11 5.66
N LEU A 161 16.02 -7.29 4.48
CA LEU A 161 16.71 -7.50 3.21
C LEU A 161 17.27 -6.17 2.64
N PRO A 162 18.12 -6.22 1.59
CA PRO A 162 18.69 -5.02 0.99
C PRO A 162 17.63 -3.99 0.60
N ILE A 163 17.86 -2.74 1.03
CA ILE A 163 16.95 -1.61 0.78
C ILE A 163 16.96 -1.29 -0.70
N VAL A 164 15.78 -1.08 -1.28
CA VAL A 164 15.58 -0.61 -2.65
C VAL A 164 15.26 0.88 -2.60
N GLU A 165 15.96 1.69 -3.39
CA GLU A 165 15.59 3.09 -3.64
C GLU A 165 14.85 3.21 -4.97
N ILE A 166 13.77 4.00 -4.96
CA ILE A 166 13.05 4.42 -6.18
C ILE A 166 13.46 5.86 -6.47
N ASN A 167 14.31 6.04 -7.49
CA ASN A 167 14.78 7.34 -7.91
C ASN A 167 13.75 8.02 -8.83
N LEU A 168 12.86 8.78 -8.23
CA LEU A 168 11.79 9.51 -8.92
C LEU A 168 12.31 10.67 -9.80
N SER A 169 13.59 11.09 -9.68
CA SER A 169 14.14 12.17 -10.53
C SER A 169 14.37 11.73 -11.98
N GLU A 170 14.43 10.43 -12.21
CA GLU A 170 14.62 9.83 -13.54
C GLU A 170 13.28 9.58 -14.26
N LEU A 171 12.15 9.92 -13.63
CA LEU A 171 10.85 9.89 -14.29
C LEU A 171 10.77 10.99 -15.38
N PRO A 172 10.02 10.75 -16.47
CA PRO A 172 9.70 11.79 -17.44
C PRO A 172 9.14 13.05 -16.76
N LYS A 173 9.56 14.23 -17.22
CA LYS A 173 9.24 15.52 -16.57
C LYS A 173 7.75 15.85 -16.55
N GLU A 174 6.99 15.21 -17.42
CA GLU A 174 5.54 15.35 -17.53
C GLU A 174 4.80 14.56 -16.44
N LEU A 175 5.47 13.61 -15.77
CA LEU A 175 4.89 12.86 -14.67
C LEU A 175 5.13 13.58 -13.35
N ALA A 176 4.17 13.41 -12.44
CA ALA A 176 4.37 13.78 -11.06
C ALA A 176 5.49 12.92 -10.45
N PRO A 177 6.28 13.42 -9.49
CA PRO A 177 7.32 12.67 -8.81
C PRO A 177 6.70 11.69 -7.80
N ILE A 178 5.96 10.72 -8.31
CA ILE A 178 5.32 9.60 -7.61
C ILE A 178 5.34 8.39 -8.54
N TYR A 179 5.40 7.19 -7.97
CA TYR A 179 5.28 5.96 -8.76
C TYR A 179 3.80 5.63 -9.04
N SER A 180 3.16 6.52 -9.81
CA SER A 180 1.74 6.51 -10.20
C SER A 180 1.39 5.37 -11.15
N TYR A 181 0.09 5.22 -11.45
CA TYR A 181 -0.40 4.28 -12.45
C TYR A 181 0.27 4.51 -13.81
N GLU A 182 0.42 5.77 -14.24
CA GLU A 182 1.07 6.13 -15.49
C GLU A 182 2.54 5.69 -15.50
N ALA A 183 3.26 5.93 -14.41
CA ALA A 183 4.65 5.49 -14.29
C ALA A 183 4.76 3.96 -14.35
N LYS A 184 3.90 3.24 -13.62
CA LYS A 184 3.94 1.77 -13.47
C LYS A 184 3.47 0.97 -14.68
N TRP A 185 2.41 1.42 -15.34
CA TRP A 185 1.67 0.60 -16.29
C TRP A 185 1.72 1.13 -17.72
N ILE A 186 2.12 2.39 -17.90
CA ILE A 186 2.22 3.03 -19.22
C ILE A 186 3.69 3.24 -19.60
N VAL A 187 4.50 3.75 -18.67
CA VAL A 187 5.89 4.11 -18.96
C VAL A 187 6.85 2.96 -18.64
N ASP A 188 6.74 2.33 -17.47
CA ASP A 188 7.54 1.16 -17.12
C ASP A 188 6.98 -0.09 -17.83
N THR A 189 7.61 -0.45 -18.94
CA THR A 189 7.19 -1.60 -19.74
C THR A 189 8.34 -2.59 -19.88
N ARG A 190 8.02 -3.87 -20.09
CA ARG A 190 9.06 -4.91 -20.25
C ARG A 190 10.07 -4.59 -21.35
N ASP A 191 9.61 -3.98 -22.44
CA ASP A 191 10.46 -3.63 -23.60
C ASP A 191 11.21 -2.31 -23.40
N LYS A 192 10.75 -1.45 -22.49
CA LYS A 192 11.36 -0.17 -22.14
C LYS A 192 11.24 0.06 -20.63
N PRO A 193 12.02 -0.68 -19.82
CA PRO A 193 11.91 -0.59 -18.38
C PRO A 193 12.45 0.74 -17.88
N LEU A 194 11.82 1.28 -16.85
CA LEU A 194 12.32 2.43 -16.14
C LEU A 194 13.53 2.03 -15.29
N ASN A 195 14.68 2.65 -15.54
CA ASN A 195 15.88 2.45 -14.73
C ASN A 195 15.87 3.35 -13.49
N ILE A 196 14.83 3.20 -12.67
CA ILE A 196 14.60 4.03 -11.47
C ILE A 196 14.88 3.28 -10.17
N PHE A 197 15.16 1.98 -10.22
CA PHE A 197 15.38 1.17 -9.03
C PHE A 197 16.87 0.96 -8.76
N SER A 198 17.30 1.19 -7.52
CA SER A 198 18.64 0.87 -7.05
C SER A 198 18.56 -0.11 -5.88
N CYS A 199 19.15 -1.30 -6.04
CA CYS A 199 19.23 -2.32 -5.00
C CYS A 199 20.65 -2.93 -4.97
N PRO A 200 21.41 -2.78 -3.86
CA PRO A 200 21.07 -1.97 -2.69
C PRO A 200 21.04 -0.47 -3.01
N ALA A 201 20.19 0.28 -2.30
CA ALA A 201 20.14 1.73 -2.34
C ALA A 201 21.51 2.35 -2.06
N GLN A 202 21.88 3.39 -2.82
CA GLN A 202 23.15 4.10 -2.64
C GLN A 202 22.99 5.20 -1.58
N ILE A 203 23.04 4.80 -0.31
CA ILE A 203 22.84 5.66 0.86
C ILE A 203 23.99 5.56 1.85
N ASP A 204 24.17 6.59 2.67
CA ASP A 204 25.13 6.54 3.77
C ASP A 204 24.68 5.56 4.87
N VAL A 205 25.64 5.09 5.66
CA VAL A 205 25.41 4.11 6.73
C VAL A 205 24.43 4.62 7.78
N THR A 206 24.40 5.93 8.04
CA THR A 206 23.49 6.50 9.06
C THR A 206 22.04 6.40 8.61
N LEU A 207 21.76 6.71 7.34
CA LEU A 207 20.42 6.55 6.78
C LEU A 207 20.04 5.07 6.65
N GLN A 208 20.97 4.22 6.23
CA GLN A 208 20.74 2.78 6.12
C GLN A 208 20.32 2.15 7.46
N GLU A 209 21.04 2.45 8.54
CA GLU A 209 20.70 1.91 9.87
C GLU A 209 19.37 2.48 10.39
N LYS A 210 19.07 3.76 10.17
CA LYS A 210 17.75 4.32 10.51
C LYS A 210 16.59 3.60 9.82
N ILE A 211 16.73 3.29 8.53
CA ILE A 211 15.70 2.57 7.77
C ILE A 211 15.53 1.16 8.32
N LYS A 212 16.64 0.45 8.60
CA LYS A 212 16.58 -0.89 9.20
C LYS A 212 15.96 -0.89 10.59
N ASP A 213 16.30 0.07 11.43
CA ASP A 213 15.80 0.17 12.81
C ASP A 213 14.29 0.43 12.84
N ILE A 214 13.76 1.23 11.91
CA ILE A 214 12.31 1.46 11.79
C ILE A 214 11.59 0.23 11.19
N SER A 215 12.30 -0.61 10.42
CA SER A 215 11.73 -1.77 9.75
C SER A 215 11.69 -3.04 10.62
N ARG A 216 12.32 -3.03 11.81
CA ARG A 216 12.34 -4.14 12.77
C ARG A 216 11.30 -3.94 13.86
#